data_AF-A0A3D1YIP1-F1
#
_entry.id   AF-A0A3D1YIP1-F1
#
_cell.length_a   1.000
_cell.length_b   1.000
_cell.length_c   1.000
_cell.angle_alpha   90.00
_cell.angle_beta   90.00
_cell.angle_gamma   90.00
#
_symmetry.space_group_name_H-M   'P 1'
#
loop_
_entity.id
_entity.type
_entity.pdbx_description
1 polymer ?
#
loop_
_entity_poly.entity_id
_entity_poly.type
_entity_poly.pdbx_seq_one_letter_code
_entity_poly.pdbx_strand_id
1 'polypeptide(L)'
;RSGDKWVPAGTGRTIIGTDTERPAPPWLGCWQLGVPNLSWRVDMTERLVEKVAINCCINPLTAVHRVKNGELLSEIHRDQVTTVISEVSSVLDDLGYPALSIELGRRVHEVMNDTAENRSSMLNDVMAGRRTEADAIVGWLLRQTKRDLPALTALAIQLRALEPNQ
;
A
#
# COMPACT_ATOMS: atom_id res chain seq x y z
N ARG A 1 4.91 12.70 15.39
CA ARG A 1 5.63 13.13 16.62
C ARG A 1 5.20 14.56 16.92
N SER A 2 4.96 14.88 18.19
CA SER A 2 4.84 16.28 18.64
C SER A 2 5.99 16.52 19.61
N GLY A 3 7.08 17.11 19.10
CA GLY A 3 8.38 17.15 19.79
C GLY A 3 8.91 15.73 20.10
N ASP A 4 9.23 15.48 21.37
CA ASP A 4 9.76 14.20 21.85
C ASP A 4 8.70 13.14 22.18
N LYS A 5 7.41 13.47 21.98
CA LYS A 5 6.31 12.54 22.25
C LYS A 5 5.88 11.77 21.01
N TRP A 6 5.84 10.44 21.15
CA TRP A 6 5.16 9.55 20.22
C TRP A 6 3.66 9.58 20.51
N VAL A 7 2.89 9.99 19.52
CA VAL A 7 1.43 10.02 19.59
C VAL A 7 0.92 8.90 18.68
N PRO A 8 0.18 7.91 19.19
CA PRO A 8 -0.46 6.89 18.36
C PRO A 8 -1.46 7.57 17.42
N ALA A 9 -1.30 7.39 16.11
CA ALA A 9 -2.21 7.95 15.10
C ALA A 9 -3.47 7.08 14.88
N GLY A 10 -3.56 5.91 15.53
CA GLY A 10 -4.69 5.01 15.46
C GLY A 10 -4.38 3.66 16.10
N THR A 11 -5.41 2.86 16.35
CA THR A 11 -5.28 1.46 16.78
C THR A 11 -5.22 0.55 15.56
N GLY A 12 -4.03 0.08 15.21
CA GLY A 12 -3.82 -0.86 14.12
C GLY A 12 -3.80 -2.31 14.60
N ARG A 13 -3.85 -3.24 13.64
CA ARG A 13 -3.47 -4.64 13.83
C ARG A 13 -2.07 -4.83 13.28
N THR A 14 -1.18 -5.44 14.06
CA THR A 14 0.16 -5.82 13.60
C THR A 14 0.19 -7.31 13.38
N ILE A 15 0.55 -7.74 12.18
CA ILE A 15 0.68 -9.16 11.84
C ILE A 15 2.14 -9.43 11.52
N ILE A 16 2.74 -10.40 12.21
CA ILE A 16 4.08 -10.91 11.93
C ILE A 16 3.93 -12.37 11.52
N GLY A 17 4.78 -12.86 10.62
CA GLY A 17 4.66 -14.21 10.13
C GLY A 17 5.86 -14.66 9.32
N THR A 18 5.74 -15.86 8.78
CA THR A 18 6.71 -16.48 7.87
C THR A 18 6.05 -16.81 6.54
N ASP A 19 6.87 -16.95 5.51
CA ASP A 19 6.51 -17.49 4.20
C ASP A 19 6.30 -19.03 4.23
N THR A 20 6.73 -19.67 5.31
CA THR A 20 6.68 -21.11 5.54
C THR A 20 5.80 -21.44 6.73
N GLU A 21 5.41 -22.71 6.87
CA GLU A 21 4.62 -23.24 8.00
C GLU A 21 5.45 -23.37 9.29
N ARG A 22 5.96 -22.24 9.79
CA ARG A 22 6.68 -22.20 11.07
C ARG A 22 5.75 -21.83 12.21
N PRO A 23 5.89 -22.48 13.38
CA PRO A 23 5.15 -22.11 14.56
C PRO A 23 5.54 -20.70 15.04
N ALA A 24 4.65 -20.08 15.81
CA ALA A 24 4.92 -18.79 16.42
C ALA A 24 6.17 -18.88 17.31
N PRO A 25 7.07 -17.88 17.25
CA PRO A 25 8.30 -17.92 18.01
C PRO A 25 8.03 -17.69 19.51
N PRO A 26 8.83 -18.30 20.42
CA PRO A 26 8.61 -18.19 21.87
C PRO A 26 8.62 -16.75 22.41
N TRP A 27 9.35 -15.84 21.75
CA TRP A 27 9.40 -14.43 22.15
C TRP A 27 8.10 -13.66 21.87
N LEU A 28 7.20 -14.18 21.02
CA LEU A 28 6.00 -13.45 20.59
C LEU A 28 5.09 -13.08 21.78
N GLY A 29 4.95 -13.99 22.75
CA GLY A 29 4.12 -13.76 23.93
C GLY A 29 4.55 -12.53 24.74
N CYS A 30 5.86 -12.31 24.89
CA CYS A 30 6.39 -11.13 25.58
C CYS A 30 6.02 -9.83 24.84
N TRP A 31 6.02 -9.85 23.51
CA TRP A 31 5.68 -8.68 22.70
C TRP A 31 4.18 -8.39 22.67
N GLN A 32 3.33 -9.42 22.76
CA GLN A 32 1.87 -9.26 22.81
C GLN A 32 1.40 -8.53 24.07
N LEU A 33 2.20 -8.51 25.13
CA LEU A 33 1.92 -7.71 26.34
C LEU A 33 2.07 -6.20 26.09
N GLY A 34 2.99 -5.80 25.19
CA GLY A 34 3.33 -4.40 24.93
C GLY A 34 2.80 -3.84 23.60
N VAL A 35 2.46 -4.71 22.64
CA VAL A 35 1.96 -4.34 21.32
C VAL A 35 0.52 -4.81 21.16
N PRO A 36 -0.47 -3.91 21.26
CA PRO A 36 -1.87 -4.29 21.13
C PRO A 36 -2.15 -4.86 19.73
N ASN A 37 -3.03 -5.86 19.66
CA ASN A 37 -3.44 -6.52 18.41
C ASN A 37 -2.28 -7.10 17.58
N LEU A 38 -1.21 -7.58 18.24
CA LEU A 38 -0.13 -8.32 17.59
C LEU A 38 -0.51 -9.80 17.42
N SER A 39 -0.49 -10.30 16.18
CA SER A 39 -0.81 -11.69 15.86
C SER A 39 0.28 -12.36 15.01
N TRP A 40 0.44 -13.68 15.18
CA TRP A 40 1.21 -14.53 14.27
C TRP A 40 0.35 -14.98 13.09
N ARG A 41 0.91 -14.99 11.89
CA ARG A 41 0.30 -15.62 10.72
C ARG A 41 1.29 -16.57 10.06
N VAL A 42 0.82 -17.77 9.74
CA VAL A 42 1.49 -18.68 8.82
C VAL A 42 1.05 -18.30 7.41
N ASP A 43 1.96 -18.37 6.44
CA ASP A 43 1.75 -17.92 5.06
C ASP A 43 1.39 -16.42 5.00
N MET A 44 2.42 -15.60 5.25
CA MET A 44 2.32 -14.14 5.23
C MET A 44 2.37 -13.56 3.81
N THR A 45 2.73 -14.36 2.81
CA THR A 45 2.99 -13.90 1.44
C THR A 45 1.75 -13.23 0.85
N GLU A 46 0.61 -13.90 0.89
CA GLU A 46 -0.66 -13.35 0.41
C GLU A 46 -0.99 -12.00 1.09
N ARG A 47 -0.73 -11.89 2.40
CA ARG A 47 -1.03 -10.66 3.15
C ARG A 47 -0.14 -9.48 2.75
N LEU A 48 1.12 -9.76 2.43
CA LEU A 48 2.06 -8.77 1.92
C LEU A 48 1.66 -8.34 0.51
N VAL A 49 1.32 -9.29 -0.36
CA VAL A 49 0.83 -9.01 -1.71
C VAL A 49 -0.43 -8.14 -1.68
N GLU A 50 -1.40 -8.48 -0.84
CA GLU A 50 -2.61 -7.67 -0.64
C GLU A 50 -2.27 -6.23 -0.23
N LYS A 51 -1.36 -6.06 0.74
CA LYS A 51 -0.97 -4.73 1.21
C LYS A 51 -0.28 -3.92 0.12
N VAL A 52 0.62 -4.56 -0.64
CA VAL A 52 1.32 -3.92 -1.76
C VAL A 52 0.33 -3.51 -2.84
N ALA A 53 -0.63 -4.37 -3.18
CA ALA A 53 -1.66 -4.08 -4.17
C ALA A 53 -2.53 -2.86 -3.77
N ILE A 54 -3.05 -2.86 -2.55
CA ILE A 54 -3.85 -1.73 -2.04
C ILE A 54 -3.03 -0.43 -2.05
N ASN A 55 -1.80 -0.47 -1.51
CA ASN A 55 -0.95 0.72 -1.47
C ASN A 55 -0.57 1.21 -2.87
N CYS A 56 -0.41 0.29 -3.84
CA CYS A 56 -0.13 0.66 -5.23
C CYS A 56 -1.28 1.44 -5.87
N CYS A 57 -2.52 1.12 -5.51
CA CYS A 57 -3.68 1.85 -6.01
C CYS A 57 -3.87 3.25 -5.39
N ILE A 58 -3.33 3.52 -4.20
CA ILE A 58 -3.63 4.75 -3.45
C ILE A 58 -2.41 5.68 -3.34
N ASN A 59 -1.25 5.15 -2.92
CA ASN A 59 -0.10 5.96 -2.55
C ASN A 59 0.50 6.75 -3.73
N PRO A 60 0.68 6.16 -4.93
CA PRO A 60 1.12 6.89 -6.10
C PRO A 60 0.19 8.04 -6.49
N LEU A 61 -1.12 7.79 -6.53
CA LEU A 61 -2.11 8.78 -6.95
C LEU A 61 -2.17 9.96 -5.98
N THR A 62 -2.24 9.68 -4.68
CA THR A 62 -2.20 10.73 -3.65
C THR A 62 -0.92 11.56 -3.71
N ALA A 63 0.23 10.94 -3.96
CA ALA A 63 1.51 11.63 -4.05
C ALA A 63 1.62 12.51 -5.30
N VAL A 64 1.20 12.01 -6.47
CA VAL A 64 1.20 12.75 -7.74
C VAL A 64 0.23 13.93 -7.70
N HIS A 65 -0.99 13.70 -7.23
CA HIS A 65 -2.04 14.74 -7.20
C HIS A 65 -1.96 15.65 -5.97
N ARG A 66 -1.15 15.27 -4.97
CA ARG A 66 -1.01 15.98 -3.69
C ARG A 66 -2.32 16.10 -2.90
N VAL A 67 -3.11 15.04 -2.92
CA VAL A 67 -4.42 14.97 -2.27
C VAL A 67 -4.46 13.90 -1.16
N LYS A 68 -5.35 14.07 -0.18
CA LYS A 68 -5.64 13.05 0.84
C LYS A 68 -6.31 11.83 0.22
N ASN A 69 -6.32 10.72 0.95
CA ASN A 69 -6.86 9.44 0.45
C ASN A 69 -8.33 9.55 0.01
N GLY A 70 -9.16 10.28 0.74
CA GLY A 70 -10.59 10.41 0.44
C GLY A 70 -10.89 11.26 -0.79
N GLU A 71 -9.97 12.17 -1.18
CA GLU A 71 -10.15 13.03 -2.35
C GLU A 71 -10.10 12.23 -3.66
N LEU A 72 -9.44 11.06 -3.65
CA LEU A 72 -9.43 10.12 -4.78
C LEU A 72 -10.82 9.55 -5.11
N LEU A 73 -11.80 9.67 -4.22
CA LEU A 73 -13.19 9.26 -4.46
C LEU A 73 -13.97 10.27 -5.34
N SER A 74 -13.39 11.44 -5.63
CA SER A 74 -14.02 12.46 -6.47
C SER A 74 -14.09 12.04 -7.94
N GLU A 75 -15.04 12.64 -8.67
CA GLU A 75 -15.23 12.41 -10.12
C GLU A 75 -13.94 12.65 -10.92
N ILE A 76 -13.13 13.62 -10.50
CA ILE A 76 -11.89 14.01 -11.19
C ILE A 76 -10.87 12.87 -11.22
N HIS A 77 -10.86 12.01 -10.20
CA HIS A 77 -9.88 10.92 -10.07
C HIS A 77 -10.46 9.54 -10.42
N ARG A 78 -11.79 9.41 -10.58
CA ARG A 78 -12.48 8.13 -10.75
C ARG A 78 -11.87 7.26 -11.86
N ASP A 79 -11.68 7.83 -13.04
CA ASP A 79 -11.20 7.06 -14.20
C ASP A 79 -9.80 6.53 -13.93
N GLN A 80 -8.90 7.37 -13.43
CA GLN A 80 -7.53 6.97 -13.16
C GLN A 80 -7.45 5.93 -12.04
N VAL A 81 -8.23 6.09 -10.96
CA VAL A 81 -8.33 5.09 -9.88
C VAL A 81 -8.82 3.75 -10.43
N THR A 82 -9.86 3.77 -11.27
CA THR A 82 -10.43 2.57 -11.88
C THR A 82 -9.42 1.87 -12.77
N THR A 83 -8.70 2.61 -13.63
CA THR A 83 -7.65 2.05 -14.48
C THR A 83 -6.52 1.43 -13.66
N VAL A 84 -6.05 2.11 -12.62
CA VAL A 84 -4.97 1.59 -11.76
C VAL A 84 -5.41 0.33 -11.02
N ILE A 85 -6.63 0.31 -10.46
CA ILE A 85 -7.18 -0.90 -9.82
C ILE A 85 -7.22 -2.05 -10.83
N SER A 86 -7.71 -1.80 -12.04
CA SER A 86 -7.78 -2.83 -13.08
C SER A 86 -6.40 -3.38 -13.46
N GLU A 87 -5.40 -2.51 -13.60
CA GLU A 87 -4.03 -2.91 -13.90
C GLU A 87 -3.45 -3.76 -12.76
N VAL A 88 -3.58 -3.32 -11.50
CA VAL A 88 -3.08 -4.06 -10.34
C VAL A 88 -3.81 -5.40 -10.16
N SER A 89 -5.13 -5.44 -10.33
CA SER A 89 -5.92 -6.69 -10.33
C SER A 89 -5.38 -7.69 -11.36
N SER A 90 -5.03 -7.22 -12.56
CA SER A 90 -4.47 -8.07 -13.60
C SER A 90 -3.11 -8.67 -13.23
N VAL A 91 -2.29 -7.95 -12.45
CA VAL A 91 -1.04 -8.48 -11.89
C VAL A 91 -1.31 -9.52 -10.81
N LEU A 92 -2.33 -9.31 -9.97
CA LEU A 92 -2.74 -10.28 -8.96
C LEU A 92 -3.19 -11.60 -9.59
N ASP A 93 -3.90 -11.54 -10.72
CA ASP A 93 -4.27 -12.74 -11.48
C ASP A 93 -3.04 -13.50 -11.99
N ASP A 94 -2.06 -12.79 -12.58
CA ASP A 94 -0.81 -13.39 -13.07
C ASP A 94 0.03 -14.01 -11.93
N LEU A 95 -0.04 -13.43 -10.74
CA LEU A 95 0.62 -13.92 -9.53
C LEU A 95 -0.10 -15.11 -8.87
N GLY A 96 -1.28 -15.50 -9.35
CA GLY A 96 -2.06 -16.61 -8.79
C GLY A 96 -2.93 -16.23 -7.59
N TYR A 97 -3.33 -14.96 -7.45
CA TYR A 97 -4.22 -14.47 -6.39
C TYR A 97 -5.57 -13.95 -6.93
N PRO A 98 -6.38 -14.77 -7.62
CA PRO A 98 -7.64 -14.32 -8.23
C PRO A 98 -8.68 -13.84 -7.21
N ALA A 99 -8.67 -14.42 -6.00
CA ALA A 99 -9.55 -13.96 -4.91
C ALA A 99 -9.19 -12.53 -4.46
N LEU A 100 -7.90 -12.19 -4.39
CA LEU A 100 -7.48 -10.82 -4.10
C LEU A 100 -7.79 -9.89 -5.28
N SER A 101 -7.61 -10.35 -6.52
CA SER A 101 -7.91 -9.57 -7.74
C SER A 101 -9.37 -9.08 -7.77
N ILE A 102 -10.32 -9.99 -7.54
CA ILE A 102 -11.76 -9.70 -7.50
C ILE A 102 -12.10 -8.69 -6.40
N GLU A 103 -11.42 -8.82 -5.28
CA GLU A 103 -11.73 -8.10 -4.05
C GLU A 103 -11.00 -6.75 -3.93
N LEU A 104 -9.95 -6.54 -4.73
CA LEU A 104 -9.07 -5.37 -4.65
C LEU A 104 -9.85 -4.05 -4.74
N GLY A 105 -10.77 -3.95 -5.70
CA GLY A 105 -11.54 -2.73 -5.91
C GLY A 105 -12.32 -2.30 -4.67
N ARG A 106 -13.06 -3.24 -4.05
CA ARG A 106 -13.81 -2.96 -2.80
C ARG A 106 -12.85 -2.54 -1.68
N ARG A 107 -11.76 -3.29 -1.44
CA ARG A 107 -10.78 -2.97 -0.38
C ARG A 107 -10.12 -1.62 -0.56
N VAL A 108 -9.75 -1.25 -1.79
CA VAL A 108 -9.15 0.06 -2.08
C VAL A 108 -10.13 1.19 -1.75
N HIS A 109 -11.41 1.06 -2.13
CA HIS A 109 -12.44 2.04 -1.78
C HIS A 109 -12.71 2.11 -0.27
N GLU A 110 -12.70 0.98 0.43
CA GLU A 110 -12.83 0.95 1.90
C GLU A 110 -11.68 1.68 2.56
N VAL A 111 -10.44 1.43 2.15
CA VAL A 111 -9.28 2.13 2.69
C VAL A 111 -9.35 3.63 2.41
N MET A 112 -9.75 4.05 1.19
CA MET A 112 -9.93 5.47 0.88
C MET A 112 -10.99 6.14 1.77
N ASN A 113 -12.10 5.46 2.07
CA ASN A 113 -13.15 5.97 2.96
C ASN A 113 -12.71 6.00 4.43
N ASP A 114 -12.21 4.88 4.96
CA ASP A 114 -11.82 4.73 6.36
C ASP A 114 -10.65 5.66 6.73
N THR A 115 -9.85 6.05 5.75
CA THR A 115 -8.70 6.94 5.93
C THR A 115 -8.83 8.24 5.15
N ALA A 116 -10.06 8.71 4.89
CA ALA A 116 -10.33 9.83 4.00
C ALA A 116 -9.52 11.10 4.30
N GLU A 117 -9.36 11.43 5.59
CA GLU A 117 -8.62 12.61 6.04
C GLU A 117 -7.09 12.45 6.07
N ASN A 118 -6.60 11.22 5.87
CA ASN A 118 -5.19 10.90 5.98
C ASN A 118 -4.44 11.24 4.68
N ARG A 119 -3.18 11.66 4.85
CA ARG A 119 -2.19 11.69 3.77
C ARG A 119 -1.46 10.36 3.72
N SER A 120 -1.31 9.79 2.54
CA SER A 120 -0.52 8.57 2.35
C SER A 120 0.95 8.76 2.76
N SER A 121 1.64 7.66 3.06
CA SER A 121 3.09 7.66 3.34
C SER A 121 3.87 8.34 2.22
N MET A 122 3.59 7.94 0.98
CA MET A 122 4.26 8.46 -0.21
C MET A 122 4.01 9.96 -0.41
N LEU A 123 2.79 10.45 -0.16
CA LEU A 123 2.52 11.89 -0.18
C LEU A 123 3.31 12.62 0.92
N ASN A 124 3.38 12.06 2.13
CA ASN A 124 4.17 12.66 3.22
C ASN A 124 5.67 12.68 2.90
N ASP A 125 6.19 11.72 2.12
CA ASP A 125 7.57 11.72 1.65
C ASP A 125 7.79 12.78 0.58
N VAL A 126 6.91 12.86 -0.44
CA VAL A 126 6.98 13.90 -1.49
C VAL A 126 6.90 15.30 -0.88
N MET A 127 5.95 15.55 0.02
CA MET A 127 5.80 16.87 0.66
C MET A 127 6.99 17.26 1.54
N ALA A 128 7.77 16.28 2.00
CA ALA A 128 8.96 16.50 2.80
C ALA A 128 10.27 16.39 1.99
N GLY A 129 10.19 16.27 0.66
CA GLY A 129 11.36 16.13 -0.21
C GLY A 129 12.20 14.89 0.11
N ARG A 130 11.57 13.80 0.55
CA ARG A 130 12.25 12.52 0.79
C ARG A 130 12.03 11.57 -0.37
N ARG A 131 12.94 10.60 -0.51
CA ARG A 131 12.71 9.44 -1.39
C ARG A 131 11.50 8.65 -0.89
N THR A 132 10.69 8.17 -1.83
CA THR A 132 9.50 7.40 -1.51
C THR A 132 9.75 5.90 -1.55
N GLU A 133 8.75 5.13 -1.14
CA GLU A 133 8.69 3.67 -1.29
C GLU A 133 8.22 3.19 -2.69
N ALA A 134 8.20 4.07 -3.71
CA ALA A 134 7.66 3.75 -5.03
C ALA A 134 8.31 2.52 -5.70
N ASP A 135 9.63 2.37 -5.61
CA ASP A 135 10.36 1.22 -6.19
C ASP A 135 9.97 -0.12 -5.52
N ALA A 136 9.64 -0.08 -4.23
CA ALA A 136 9.27 -1.23 -3.43
C ALA A 136 7.80 -1.64 -3.64
N ILE A 137 6.94 -0.68 -4.02
CA ILE A 137 5.51 -0.91 -4.24
C ILE A 137 5.22 -1.06 -5.74
N VAL A 138 5.28 0.06 -6.47
CA VAL A 138 4.96 0.11 -7.90
C VAL A 138 6.00 -0.67 -8.70
N GLY A 139 7.28 -0.43 -8.42
CA GLY A 139 8.37 -1.12 -9.10
C GLY A 139 8.34 -2.63 -8.89
N TRP A 140 7.94 -3.11 -7.70
CA TRP A 140 7.81 -4.55 -7.45
C TRP A 140 6.70 -5.17 -8.29
N LEU A 141 5.50 -4.56 -8.35
CA LEU A 141 4.38 -5.03 -9.18
C LEU A 141 4.73 -5.05 -10.67
N LEU A 142 5.36 -3.99 -11.19
CA LEU A 142 5.79 -3.91 -12.59
C LEU A 142 6.77 -5.05 -12.97
N ARG A 143 7.55 -5.57 -12.01
CA ARG A 143 8.46 -6.71 -12.24
C ARG A 143 7.78 -8.08 -12.20
N GLN A 144 6.54 -8.16 -11.68
CA GLN A 144 5.84 -9.44 -11.51
C GLN A 144 5.11 -9.90 -12.79
N THR A 145 4.92 -9.02 -13.76
CA THR A 145 4.20 -9.35 -14.99
C THR A 145 4.97 -8.86 -16.22
N LYS A 146 4.61 -9.43 -17.39
CA LYS A 146 5.04 -8.95 -18.71
C LYS A 146 3.96 -8.12 -19.40
N ARG A 147 2.80 -7.93 -18.75
CA ARG A 147 1.72 -7.09 -19.28
C ARG A 147 2.21 -5.66 -19.42
N ASP A 148 1.66 -4.98 -20.43
CA ASP A 148 1.78 -3.54 -20.49
C ASP A 148 0.83 -2.92 -19.46
N LEU A 149 1.38 -2.08 -18.59
CA LEU A 149 0.69 -1.43 -17.48
C LEU A 149 0.91 0.08 -17.60
N PRO A 150 0.30 0.73 -18.60
CA PRO A 150 0.61 2.11 -18.95
C PRO A 150 0.29 3.09 -17.83
N ALA A 151 -0.79 2.90 -17.08
CA ALA A 151 -1.14 3.82 -15.99
C ALA A 151 -0.14 3.71 -14.82
N LEU A 152 0.21 2.49 -14.39
CA LEU A 152 1.22 2.27 -13.36
C LEU A 152 2.61 2.74 -13.78
N THR A 153 2.98 2.53 -15.05
CA THR A 153 4.25 3.00 -15.59
C THR A 153 4.32 4.53 -15.62
N ALA A 154 3.24 5.19 -16.05
CA ALA A 154 3.14 6.64 -16.03
C ALA A 154 3.26 7.19 -14.61
N LEU A 155 2.60 6.56 -13.63
CA LEU A 155 2.71 6.95 -12.21
C LEU A 155 4.13 6.77 -11.68
N ALA A 156 4.81 5.67 -12.01
CA ALA A 156 6.20 5.44 -11.61
C ALA A 156 7.13 6.54 -12.15
N ILE A 157 6.93 6.98 -13.40
CA ILE A 157 7.70 8.07 -14.02
C ILE A 157 7.41 9.41 -13.32
N GLN A 158 6.13 9.72 -13.09
CA GLN A 158 5.72 10.94 -12.39
C GLN A 158 6.29 11.00 -10.96
N LEU A 159 6.25 9.89 -10.22
CA LEU A 159 6.83 9.81 -8.88
C LEU A 159 8.33 10.07 -8.88
N ARG A 160 9.08 9.47 -9.81
CA ARG A 160 10.53 9.71 -9.93
C ARG A 160 10.87 11.18 -10.18
N ALA A 161 10.02 11.90 -10.91
CA ALA A 161 10.20 13.34 -11.13
C ALA A 161 9.89 14.20 -9.89
N LEU A 162 9.15 13.66 -8.91
CA LEU A 162 8.82 14.33 -7.65
C LEU A 162 9.83 14.04 -6.53
N GLU A 163 10.65 13.01 -6.68
CA GLU A 163 11.71 12.66 -5.74
C GLU A 163 12.92 13.60 -5.90
N PRO A 164 13.66 13.89 -4.82
CA PRO A 164 14.90 14.65 -4.93
C PRO A 164 15.89 13.95 -5.86
N ASN A 165 16.46 14.70 -6.82
CA ASN A 165 17.54 14.21 -7.68
C ASN A 165 18.71 13.73 -6.79
N GLN A 166 19.20 12.51 -7.06
CA GLN A 166 20.45 12.02 -6.50
C GLN A 166 21.65 12.82 -7.02
#